data_AF-A0A258B8B9-F1
#
_entry.id   AF-A0A258B8B9-F1
#
_cell.length_a   1.000
_cell.length_b   1.000
_cell.length_c   1.000
_cell.angle_alpha   90.00
_cell.angle_beta   90.00
_cell.angle_gamma   90.00
#
_symmetry.space_group_name_H-M   'P 1'
#
loop_
_entity.id
_entity.type
_entity.pdbx_description
1 polymer ?
#
loop_
_entity_poly.entity_id
_entity_poly.type
_entity_poly.pdbx_seq_one_letter_code
_entity_poly.pdbx_strand_id
1 'polypeptide(L)' 'TVDFIAYPDHAPIPEADLAAMQAKADAQSARLITTEKDWVKLPERWKSTIDYLPIQARFDDEAAFKAALLR' A
#
# COMPACT_ATOMS: atom_id res chain seq x y z
N THR A 1 -1.65 -18.29 7.36
CA THR A 1 -0.86 -18.36 6.11
C THR A 1 -0.94 -17.00 5.45
N VAL A 2 0.14 -16.53 4.83
CA VAL A 2 0.13 -15.24 4.10
C VAL A 2 -0.25 -15.51 2.65
N ASP A 3 -1.03 -14.61 2.04
CA ASP A 3 -1.47 -14.68 0.65
C ASP A 3 -1.24 -13.32 -0.05
N PHE A 4 -1.13 -13.34 -1.38
CA PHE A 4 -0.80 -12.18 -2.20
C PHE A 4 -1.66 -12.13 -3.46
N ILE A 5 -2.11 -10.93 -3.81
CA ILE A 5 -2.84 -10.65 -5.05
C ILE A 5 -2.10 -9.53 -5.77
N ALA A 6 -1.68 -9.79 -7.00
CA ALA A 6 -0.93 -8.84 -7.81
C ALA A 6 -1.85 -8.13 -8.81
N TYR A 7 -1.71 -6.81 -8.89
CA TYR A 7 -2.35 -5.97 -9.90
C TYR A 7 -1.27 -5.35 -10.81
N PRO A 8 -1.56 -5.11 -12.10
CA PRO A 8 -0.67 -4.35 -12.97
C PRO A 8 -0.41 -2.95 -12.42
N ASP A 9 0.70 -2.34 -12.84
CA ASP A 9 0.98 -0.98 -12.41
C ASP A 9 -0.09 -0.01 -12.91
N HIS A 10 -0.37 1.02 -12.09
CA HIS A 10 -1.43 2.00 -12.30
C HIS A 10 -2.86 1.45 -12.49
N ALA A 11 -3.08 0.14 -12.39
CA ALA A 11 -4.41 -0.42 -12.54
C ALA A 11 -5.32 0.00 -11.37
N PRO A 12 -6.56 0.43 -11.64
CA PRO A 12 -7.56 0.56 -10.58
C PRO A 12 -7.92 -0.83 -10.04
N ILE A 13 -8.16 -0.92 -8.74
CA ILE A 13 -8.67 -2.13 -8.10
C ILE A 13 -10.21 -2.02 -8.09
N PRO A 14 -10.94 -2.88 -8.81
CA PRO A 14 -12.41 -2.85 -8.80
C PRO A 14 -12.97 -3.01 -7.39
N GLU A 15 -14.05 -2.30 -7.06
CA GLU A 15 -14.68 -2.42 -5.73
C GLU A 15 -15.18 -3.84 -5.43
N ALA A 16 -15.56 -4.60 -6.46
CA ALA A 16 -15.94 -6.01 -6.32
C ALA A 16 -14.77 -6.88 -5.84
N ASP A 17 -13.56 -6.60 -6.34
CA ASP A 17 -12.35 -7.30 -5.91
C ASP A 17 -12.01 -6.95 -4.46
N LEU A 18 -12.11 -5.66 -4.07
CA LEU A 18 -11.91 -5.24 -2.69
C LEU A 18 -12.86 -5.97 -1.73
N ALA A 19 -14.13 -6.13 -2.10
CA ALA A 19 -15.11 -6.88 -1.32
C ALA A 19 -14.78 -8.38 -1.24
N ALA A 20 -14.37 -8.99 -2.35
CA ALA A 20 -13.97 -10.40 -2.37
C ALA A 20 -12.72 -10.65 -1.51
N MET A 21 -11.73 -9.75 -1.59
CA MET A 21 -10.53 -9.81 -0.76
C MET A 21 -10.86 -9.64 0.73
N GLN A 22 -11.75 -8.71 1.08
CA GLN A 22 -12.17 -8.50 2.46
C GLN A 22 -12.89 -9.72 3.03
N ALA A 23 -13.83 -10.30 2.28
CA ALA A 23 -14.53 -11.50 2.72
C ALA A 23 -13.57 -12.68 2.95
N LYS A 24 -12.55 -12.82 2.11
CA LYS A 24 -11.51 -13.84 2.27
C LYS A 24 -10.64 -13.57 3.51
N ALA A 25 -10.28 -12.31 3.76
CA ALA A 25 -9.52 -11.93 4.95
C ALA A 25 -10.32 -12.21 6.23
N ASP A 26 -11.61 -11.83 6.26
CA ASP A 26 -12.50 -12.05 7.41
C ASP A 26 -12.65 -13.55 7.72
N ALA A 27 -12.86 -14.39 6.70
CA ALA A 27 -12.94 -15.84 6.86
C ALA A 27 -11.66 -16.48 7.44
N GLN A 28 -10.52 -15.79 7.30
CA GLN A 28 -9.23 -16.23 7.81
C GLN A 28 -8.79 -15.48 9.07
N SER A 29 -9.65 -14.60 9.62
CA SER A 29 -9.29 -13.68 10.73
C SER A 29 -8.00 -12.89 10.43
N ALA A 30 -7.85 -12.47 9.18
CA ALA A 30 -6.69 -11.73 8.67
C ALA A 30 -7.05 -10.28 8.35
N ARG A 31 -6.04 -9.46 8.08
CA ARG A 31 -6.22 -8.08 7.58
C ARG A 31 -5.62 -7.92 6.20
N LEU A 32 -6.25 -7.06 5.40
CA LEU A 32 -5.68 -6.59 4.15
C LEU A 32 -4.64 -5.51 4.45
N ILE A 33 -3.47 -5.65 3.84
CA ILE A 33 -2.40 -4.65 3.83
C ILE A 33 -1.95 -4.44 2.39
N THR A 34 -1.66 -3.20 2.02
CA THR A 34 -1.12 -2.85 0.70
C THR A 34 0.03 -1.85 0.80
N THR A 35 0.57 -1.41 -0.34
CA THR A 35 1.53 -0.31 -0.39
C THR A 35 0.83 1.03 -0.23
N GLU A 36 1.52 2.05 0.29
CA GLU A 36 0.95 3.41 0.35
C GLU A 36 0.51 3.91 -1.04
N LYS A 37 1.27 3.57 -2.09
CA LYS A 37 0.99 3.91 -3.49
C LYS A 37 -0.41 3.46 -3.94
N ASP A 38 -0.81 2.25 -3.57
CA ASP A 38 -2.11 1.71 -3.98
C ASP A 38 -3.20 2.08 -2.97
N TRP A 39 -2.85 2.27 -1.69
CA TRP A 39 -3.76 2.76 -0.66
C TRP A 39 -4.34 4.15 -0.98
N VAL A 40 -3.52 5.09 -1.48
CA VAL A 40 -3.99 6.43 -1.83
C VAL A 40 -5.01 6.44 -2.97
N LYS A 41 -5.07 5.38 -3.78
CA LYS A 41 -6.02 5.21 -4.89
C LYS A 41 -7.34 4.58 -4.47
N LEU A 42 -7.42 4.02 -3.25
CA LEU A 42 -8.62 3.37 -2.78
C LEU A 42 -9.78 4.37 -2.64
N PRO A 43 -11.03 3.97 -2.90
CA PRO A 43 -12.18 4.77 -2.51
C PRO A 43 -12.18 5.02 -1.00
N GLU A 44 -12.59 6.22 -0.56
CA GLU A 44 -12.48 6.66 0.84
C GLU A 44 -13.05 5.66 1.86
N ARG A 45 -14.17 5.00 1.54
CA ARG A 45 -14.80 4.02 2.43
C ARG A 45 -13.93 2.79 2.76
N TRP A 46 -12.91 2.51 1.95
CA TRP A 46 -12.00 1.37 2.14
C TRP A 46 -10.75 1.74 2.95
N LYS A 47 -10.40 3.02 3.03
CA LYS A 47 -9.19 3.50 3.72
C LYS A 47 -9.20 3.27 5.23
N SER A 48 -10.39 3.13 5.84
CA SER A 48 -10.53 2.74 7.25
C SER A 48 -10.36 1.24 7.52
N THR A 49 -10.41 0.41 6.48
CA THR A 49 -10.49 -1.06 6.60
C THR A 49 -9.23 -1.75 6.10
N ILE A 50 -8.52 -1.13 5.15
CA ILE A 50 -7.29 -1.65 4.55
C ILE A 50 -6.10 -0.83 5.09
N ASP A 51 -5.13 -1.52 5.69
CA ASP A 51 -3.90 -0.88 6.15
C ASP A 51 -2.91 -0.68 4.98
N TYR A 52 -1.95 0.21 5.17
CA TYR A 52 -0.74 0.24 4.34
C TYR A 52 0.51 0.17 5.20
N LEU A 53 1.60 -0.32 4.61
CA LEU A 53 2.92 -0.32 5.24
C LEU A 53 3.69 0.94 4.82
N PRO A 54 3.93 1.92 5.73
CA PRO A 54 4.75 3.08 5.41
C PRO A 54 6.21 2.66 5.25
N ILE A 55 6.90 3.28 4.29
CA ILE A 55 8.34 3.11 4.09
C ILE A 55 9.04 4.45 4.14
N GLN A 56 10.26 4.48 4.67
CA GLN A 56 11.10 5.67 4.69
C GLN A 56 12.40 5.38 3.96
N ALA A 57 12.67 6.13 2.89
CA ALA A 57 13.98 6.15 2.25
C ALA A 57 14.94 7.06 3.04
N ARG A 58 16.20 6.63 3.18
CA ARG A 58 17.28 7.42 3.81
C ARG A 58 18.51 7.38 2.92
N PHE A 59 19.21 8.50 2.82
CA PHE A 59 20.54 8.53 2.21
C PHE A 59 21.57 8.07 3.25
N ASP A 60 22.55 7.26 2.82
CA ASP A 60 23.67 6.87 3.68
C ASP A 60 24.49 8.08 4.11
N ASP A 61 24.68 9.06 3.21
CA ASP A 61 25.28 10.37 3.50
C ASP A 61 24.30 11.50 3.17
N GLU A 62 23.40 11.77 4.10
CA GLU A 62 22.40 12.83 3.98
C GLU A 62 23.04 14.23 3.87
N ALA A 63 24.22 14.43 4.48
CA ALA A 63 24.93 15.71 4.46
C ALA A 63 25.52 16.00 3.06
N ALA A 64 26.19 15.01 2.47
CA ALA A 64 26.73 15.13 1.11
C ALA A 64 25.61 15.32 0.07
N PHE A 65 24.49 14.59 0.20
CA PHE A 65 23.32 14.80 -0.67
C PHE A 65 22.79 16.23 -0.58
N LYS A 66 22.61 16.77 0.63
CA LYS A 66 22.17 18.15 0.84
C LYS A 66 23.15 19.17 0.26
N ALA A 67 24.46 18.96 0.44
CA ALA A 67 25.48 19.84 -0.12
C ALA A 67 25.49 19.84 -1.66
N ALA A 68 25.20 18.70 -2.31
CA ALA A 68 25.08 18.61 -3.76
C ALA A 68 23.83 19.29 -4.31
N LEU A 69 22.71 19.24 -3.58
CA LEU A 69 21.43 19.82 -4.01
C LEU A 69 21.37 21.35 -3.86
N LEU A 70 22.11 21.92 -2.91
CA LEU A 70 22.10 23.36 -2.58
C LEU A 70 23.16 24.19 -3.32
N ARG A 71 23.86 23.59 -4.29
CA ARG A 71 24.75 24.29 -5.22
C ARG A 71 23.98 24.78 -6.43
#